data_AF-A0A2V7DKN6-F1
#
_entry.id   AF-A0A2V7DKN6-F1
#
_cell.length_a   1.000
_cell.length_b   1.000
_cell.length_c   1.000
_cell.angle_alpha   90.00
_cell.angle_beta   90.00
_cell.angle_gamma   90.00
#
_symmetry.space_group_name_H-M   'P 1'
#
loop_
_entity.id
_entity.type
_entity.pdbx_description
1 polymer ?
#
loop_
_entity_poly.entity_id
_entity_poly.type
_entity_poly.pdbx_seq_one_letter_code
_entity_poly.pdbx_strand_id
1 'polypeptide(L)' 'MAENLKSDVAAKEAFRDELLRRGFDAARITGSPADITATKGGETFYFEVKFTRQGAATSVQRR' A
#
# COMPACT_ATOMS: atom_id res chain seq x y z
N MET A 1 18.69 -9.44 -1.32
CA MET A 1 17.81 -9.07 -2.44
C MET A 1 16.39 -9.19 -1.91
N ALA A 2 15.64 -8.09 -1.84
CA ALA A 2 14.28 -8.13 -1.32
C ALA A 2 13.44 -8.97 -2.28
N GLU A 3 13.05 -10.17 -1.84
CA GLU A 3 12.14 -11.01 -2.60
C GLU A 3 10.88 -10.20 -2.88
N ASN A 4 10.59 -10.01 -4.16
CA ASN A 4 9.33 -9.50 -4.63
C ASN A 4 8.29 -10.61 -4.41
N LEU A 5 7.98 -10.86 -3.12
CA LEU A 5 6.98 -11.83 -2.70
C LEU A 5 5.69 -11.41 -3.38
N LYS A 6 5.00 -12.33 -4.07
CA LYS A 6 3.72 -12.07 -4.73
C LYS A 6 2.70 -11.26 -3.89
N SER A 7 2.85 -11.32 -2.56
CA SER A 7 2.08 -10.51 -1.59
C SER A 7 2.28 -8.99 -1.71
N ASP A 8 3.45 -8.50 -2.13
CA ASP A 8 3.72 -7.08 -2.37
C ASP A 8 2.87 -6.56 -3.53
N VAL A 9 2.84 -7.30 -4.63
CA VAL A 9 2.02 -6.98 -5.81
C VAL A 9 0.54 -6.95 -5.43
N ALA A 10 0.05 -7.99 -4.74
CA ALA A 10 -1.35 -8.04 -4.32
C ALA A 10 -1.72 -6.89 -3.36
N ALA A 11 -0.83 -6.49 -2.45
CA ALA A 11 -1.04 -5.36 -1.56
C ALA A 11 -1.12 -4.04 -2.34
N LYS A 12 -0.24 -3.84 -3.34
CA LYS A 12 -0.25 -2.67 -4.21
C LYS A 12 -1.51 -2.60 -5.07
N GLU A 13 -1.94 -3.73 -5.64
CA GLU A 13 -3.18 -3.82 -6.42
C GLU A 13 -4.40 -3.48 -5.56
N ALA A 14 -4.52 -4.08 -4.37
CA ALA A 14 -5.61 -3.80 -3.45
C ALA A 14 -5.65 -2.32 -3.03
N PHE A 15 -4.50 -1.72 -2.75
CA PHE A 15 -4.44 -0.30 -2.38
C PHE A 15 -4.77 0.63 -3.55
N ARG A 16 -4.33 0.29 -4.77
CA ARG A 16 -4.71 1.02 -5.98
C ARG A 16 -6.22 1.01 -6.19
N ASP A 17 -6.88 -0.14 -6.05
CA ASP A 17 -8.33 -0.25 -6.20
C ASP A 17 -9.09 0.50 -5.10
N GLU A 18 -8.55 0.52 -3.87
CA GLU A 18 -9.09 1.34 -2.77
C GLU A 18 -9.00 2.84 -3.06
N LEU A 19 -7.90 3.33 -3.66
CA LEU A 19 -7.79 4.74 -4.07
C LEU A 19 -8.86 5.09 -5.10
N LEU A 20 -9.09 4.23 -6.09
CA LEU A 20 -10.17 4.43 -7.07
C LEU A 20 -11.55 4.48 -6.39
N ARG A 21 -11.81 3.57 -5.43
CA ARG A 21 -13.04 3.59 -4.62
C ARG A 21 -13.22 4.85 -3.79
N ARG A 22 -12.13 5.45 -3.31
CA ARG A 22 -12.13 6.74 -2.57
C ARG A 22 -12.29 7.97 -3.46
N GLY A 23 -12.52 7.78 -4.76
CA GLY A 23 -12.76 8.85 -5.72
C GLY A 23 -11.49 9.57 -6.14
N PHE A 24 -10.37 8.87 -6.25
CA PHE A 24 -9.24 9.34 -7.05
C PHE A 24 -9.58 9.16 -8.53
N ASP A 25 -9.23 10.15 -9.34
CA ASP A 25 -9.49 10.15 -10.79
C ASP A 25 -8.68 9.07 -11.51
N ALA A 26 -7.46 8.81 -11.02
CA ALA A 26 -6.60 7.74 -11.51
C ALA A 26 -5.69 7.23 -10.40
N ALA A 27 -5.35 5.94 -10.45
CA ALA A 27 -4.36 5.31 -9.59
C ALA A 27 -3.58 4.24 -10.37
N ARG A 28 -2.25 4.30 -10.30
CA ARG A 28 -1.33 3.40 -11.00
C ARG A 28 -0.23 2.90 -10.06
N ILE A 29 0.08 1.62 -10.16
CA ILE A 29 1.29 1.05 -9.54
C ILE A 29 2.49 1.52 -10.36
N THR A 30 3.49 2.07 -9.69
CA THR A 30 4.72 2.61 -10.28
C THR A 30 5.95 1.94 -9.65
N GLY A 31 7.11 2.22 -10.22
CA GLY A 31 8.42 1.94 -9.59
C GLY A 31 9.04 3.25 -9.11
N SER A 32 10.08 3.15 -8.26
CA SER A 32 10.77 4.27 -7.59
C SER A 32 10.69 5.63 -8.29
N PRO A 33 10.36 6.72 -7.57
CA PRO A 33 10.47 6.86 -6.12
C PRO A 33 9.23 6.43 -5.30
N ALA A 34 8.13 6.03 -5.94
CA ALA A 34 6.90 5.65 -5.26
C ALA A 34 6.33 4.32 -5.80
N ASP A 35 5.68 3.54 -4.93
CA ASP A 35 5.02 2.29 -5.30
C ASP A 35 3.72 2.54 -6.05
N ILE A 36 2.99 3.60 -5.70
CA ILE A 36 1.72 3.98 -6.33
C ILE A 36 1.67 5.48 -6.52
N THR A 37 1.23 5.91 -7.71
CA THR A 37 0.89 7.31 -8.00
C THR A 37 -0.61 7.42 -8.25
N ALA A 38 -1.28 8.39 -7.65
CA ALA A 38 -2.70 8.65 -7.90
C ALA A 38 -2.99 10.14 -8.08
N THR A 39 -4.06 10.46 -8.78
CA THR A 39 -4.50 11.85 -9.01
C THR A 39 -5.90 12.07 -8.47
N LYS A 40 -6.13 13.21 -7.83
CA LYS A 40 -7.46 13.63 -7.36
C LYS A 40 -7.61 15.14 -7.49
N GLY A 41 -8.57 15.61 -8.26
CA GLY A 41 -8.83 17.05 -8.41
C GLY A 41 -7.67 17.83 -9.01
N GLY A 42 -6.87 17.20 -9.88
CA GLY A 42 -5.68 17.79 -10.49
C GLY A 42 -4.41 17.72 -9.64
N GLU A 43 -4.49 17.30 -8.38
CA GLU A 43 -3.33 17.05 -7.54
C GLU A 43 -2.80 15.62 -7.71
N THR A 44 -1.47 15.45 -7.59
CA THR A 44 -0.80 14.15 -7.68
C THR A 44 -0.29 13.72 -6.31
N PHE A 45 -0.63 12.50 -5.92
CA PHE A 45 -0.26 11.86 -4.67
C PHE A 45 0.67 10.67 -4.92
N TYR A 46 1.67 10.53 -4.07
CA TYR A 46 2.67 9.46 -4.13
C TYR A 46 2.57 8.62 -2.86
N PHE A 47 2.47 7.31 -3.01
CA PHE A 47 2.32 6.38 -1.90
C PHE A 47 3.44 5.34 -1.91
N GLU A 48 3.93 5.02 -0.71
CA GLU A 48 4.87 3.93 -0.45
C GLU A 48 4.14 2.85 0.37
N VAL A 49 4.18 1.61 -0.09
CA VAL A 49 3.53 0.47 0.55
C VAL A 49 4.56 -0.28 1.38
N LYS A 50 4.37 -0.28 2.71
CA LYS A 50 5.26 -0.97 3.65
C LYS A 50 4.64 -2.27 4.14
N PHE A 51 5.43 -3.33 4.10
CA PHE A 51 5.07 -4.61 4.70
C PHE A 51 5.54 -4.65 6.16
N THR A 52 4.67 -5.14 7.05
CA THR A 52 5.03 -5.51 8.43
C THR A 52 4.48 -6.89 8.75
N ARG A 53 5.17 -7.63 9.62
CA ARG A 53 4.68 -8.91 10.15
C ARG A 53 3.97 -8.64 11.45
N GLN A 54 2.83 -9.30 11.68
CA GLN A 54 2.21 -9.29 12.99
C GLN A 54 3.21 -9.90 13.99
N GLY A 55 3.76 -9.08 14.87
CA GLY A 55 4.56 -9.55 16.00
C GLY A 55 3.68 -10.36 16.93
N ALA A 56 4.22 -11.44 17.52
CA ALA A 56 3.52 -12.17 18.56
C ALA A 56 3.09 -11.17 19.64
N ALA A 57 1.80 -10.87 19.72
CA ALA A 57 1.27 -10.09 20.81
C ALA A 57 1.47 -10.95 22.06
N THR A 58 2.46 -10.62 22.88
CA THR A 58 2.55 -11.19 24.22
C THR A 58 1.26 -10.78 24.93
N SER A 59 0.31 -11.71 25.03
CA SER A 59 -0.91 -11.53 25.81
C SER A 59 -0.49 -11.26 27.25
N VAL A 60 -0.42 -9.97 27.63
CA VAL A 60 -0.25 -9.59 29.02
C VAL A 60 -1.58 -9.89 29.70
N GLN A 61 -1.69 -11.10 30.24
CA GLN A 61 -2.78 -11.49 31.11
C GLN A 61 -2.59 -10.74 32.43
N ARG A 62 -3.24 -9.57 32.56
CA ARG A 62 -3.28 -8.85 33.84
C ARG A 62 -4.08 -9.71 34.82
N ARG A 63 -3.44 -10.08 35.93
CA ARG A 63 -4.09 -10.69 37.11
C ARG A 63 -4.80 -9.61 37.91
#